data_AF-A0A445APT3-F1
#
_entry.id   AF-A0A445APT3-F1
#
_cell.length_a   1.000
_cell.length_b   1.000
_cell.length_c   1.000
_cell.angle_alpha   90.00
_cell.angle_beta   90.00
_cell.angle_gamma   90.00
#
_symmetry.space_group_name_H-M   'P 1'
#
loop_
_entity.id
_entity.type
_entity.pdbx_description
1 polymer ?
#
loop_
_entity_poly.entity_id
_entity_poly.type
_entity_poly.pdbx_seq_one_letter_code
_entity_poly.pdbx_strand_id
1 'polypeptide(L)'
;MAESSQKDRKKVDVSVQHECPLNLLPHEIWSSIATMVASNSIKDMFNMQATCKVFLDVASSVAVYKQATMSYKPLAHFFLYLDQPERRFLDRCVEVGNVDAIVR
;
A
#
# COMPACT_ATOMS: atom_id res chain seq x y z
N MET A 1 38.14 51.69 -27.83
CA MET A 1 38.05 50.43 -27.07
C MET A 1 36.58 50.13 -26.79
N ALA A 2 36.17 48.91 -27.13
CA ALA A 2 35.00 48.13 -26.68
C ALA A 2 33.58 48.73 -26.71
N GLU A 3 32.80 48.30 -27.71
CA GLU A 3 31.35 48.15 -27.63
C GLU A 3 30.98 47.18 -26.50
N SER A 4 29.92 47.49 -25.73
CA SER A 4 29.23 46.48 -24.93
C SER A 4 27.75 46.47 -25.28
N SER A 5 27.40 45.54 -26.17
CA SER A 5 26.02 45.18 -26.48
C SER A 5 25.47 44.36 -25.30
N GLN A 6 24.60 44.95 -24.47
CA GLN A 6 23.82 44.21 -23.49
C GLN A 6 22.77 43.38 -24.23
N LYS A 7 23.13 42.12 -24.50
CA LYS A 7 22.21 41.12 -25.04
C LYS A 7 21.29 40.67 -23.91
N ASP A 8 20.08 41.22 -23.88
CA ASP A 8 18.97 40.75 -23.08
C ASP A 8 18.76 39.26 -23.31
N ARG A 9 19.24 38.44 -22.36
CA ARG A 9 18.90 37.03 -22.29
C ARG A 9 17.45 36.98 -21.81
N LYS A 10 16.51 36.93 -22.76
CA LYS A 10 15.15 36.44 -22.50
C LYS A 10 15.29 35.07 -21.86
N LYS A 11 15.06 35.00 -20.55
CA LYS A 11 14.90 33.78 -19.79
C LYS A 11 13.61 33.15 -20.33
N VAL A 12 13.75 32.24 -21.30
CA VAL A 12 12.62 31.42 -21.73
C VAL A 12 12.30 30.55 -20.52
N ASP A 13 11.25 30.94 -19.81
CA ASP A 13 10.63 30.08 -18.81
C ASP A 13 9.93 28.97 -19.58
N VAL A 14 10.70 27.94 -19.95
CA VAL A 14 10.13 26.70 -20.45
C VAL A 14 9.52 26.04 -19.22
N SER A 15 8.27 26.39 -18.93
CA SER A 15 7.37 25.55 -18.15
C SER A 15 7.18 24.27 -18.96
N VAL A 16 8.14 23.36 -18.84
CA VAL A 16 7.94 21.97 -19.22
C VAL A 16 6.88 21.49 -18.24
N GLN A 17 5.62 21.46 -18.68
CA GLN A 17 4.57 20.68 -18.05
C GLN A 17 5.02 19.23 -18.15
N HIS A 18 5.89 18.82 -17.23
CA HIS A 18 6.31 17.44 -17.13
C HIS A 18 5.11 16.71 -16.52
N GLU A 19 4.21 16.25 -17.37
CA GLU A 19 3.11 15.39 -16.96
C GLU A 19 3.73 14.23 -16.19
N CYS A 20 3.50 14.21 -14.88
CA CYS A 20 3.97 13.12 -14.05
C CYS A 20 3.41 11.83 -14.66
N PRO A 21 4.23 10.81 -14.95
CA PRO A 21 3.74 9.55 -15.54
C PRO A 21 2.62 8.91 -14.70
N LEU A 22 2.55 9.26 -13.41
CA LEU A 22 1.51 8.80 -12.49
C LEU A 22 0.13 9.43 -12.76
N ASN A 23 0.07 10.58 -13.44
CA ASN A 23 -1.20 11.20 -13.84
C ASN A 23 -1.77 10.59 -15.13
N LEU A 24 -1.07 9.65 -15.77
CA LEU A 24 -1.52 8.98 -17.00
C LEU A 24 -2.59 7.92 -16.73
N LEU A 25 -2.59 7.33 -15.54
CA LEU A 25 -3.56 6.30 -15.19
C LEU A 25 -4.79 6.91 -14.50
N PRO A 26 -6.00 6.45 -14.84
CA PRO A 26 -7.21 6.79 -14.10
C PRO A 26 -7.08 6.47 -12.60
N HIS A 27 -7.75 7.28 -11.78
CA HIS A 27 -7.74 7.15 -10.33
C HIS A 27 -8.20 5.76 -9.85
N GLU A 28 -9.11 5.12 -10.58
CA GLU A 28 -9.64 3.79 -10.31
C GLU A 28 -8.55 2.71 -10.42
N ILE A 29 -7.64 2.85 -11.39
CA ILE A 29 -6.52 1.91 -11.55
C ILE A 29 -5.57 2.04 -10.36
N TRP A 30 -5.25 3.27 -9.97
CA TRP A 30 -4.43 3.52 -8.78
C TRP A 30 -5.08 3.01 -7.49
N SER A 31 -6.40 3.16 -7.37
CA SER A 31 -7.17 2.64 -6.23
C SER A 31 -7.10 1.11 -6.17
N SER A 32 -7.18 0.43 -7.32
CA SER A 32 -7.01 -1.04 -7.40
C SER A 32 -5.61 -1.48 -7.00
N ILE A 33 -4.57 -0.76 -7.46
CA ILE A 33 -3.17 -1.04 -7.09
C ILE A 33 -2.98 -0.83 -5.58
N ALA A 34 -3.43 0.30 -5.03
CA ALA A 34 -3.33 0.58 -3.60
C ALA A 34 -4.04 -0.48 -2.74
N THR A 35 -5.20 -0.96 -3.20
CA THR A 35 -5.94 -2.05 -2.54
C THR A 35 -5.13 -3.35 -2.54
N MET A 36 -4.49 -3.69 -3.67
CA MET A 36 -3.63 -4.87 -3.77
C MET A 36 -2.40 -4.76 -2.87
N VAL A 37 -1.73 -3.61 -2.86
CA VAL A 37 -0.58 -3.34 -1.98
C VAL A 37 -0.99 -3.48 -0.51
N ALA A 38 -2.08 -2.81 -0.11
CA ALA A 38 -2.63 -2.87 1.25
C ALA A 38 -3.04 -4.30 1.68
N SER A 39 -3.59 -5.10 0.76
CA SER A 39 -3.99 -6.48 1.04
C SER A 39 -2.80 -7.38 1.41
N ASN A 40 -1.62 -7.09 0.85
CA ASN A 40 -0.41 -7.89 1.02
C ASN A 40 0.50 -7.37 2.13
N SER A 41 0.61 -6.05 2.30
CA SER A 41 1.56 -5.43 3.22
C SER A 41 1.12 -4.03 3.63
N ILE A 42 0.76 -3.87 4.91
CA ILE A 42 0.46 -2.56 5.48
C ILE A 42 1.67 -1.62 5.45
N LYS A 43 2.88 -2.18 5.56
CA LYS A 43 4.13 -1.43 5.46
C LYS A 43 4.30 -0.82 4.08
N ASP A 44 4.05 -1.59 3.02
CA ASP A 44 4.21 -1.11 1.65
C ASP A 44 3.11 -0.13 1.26
N MET A 45 1.92 -0.24 1.85
CA MET A 45 0.88 0.80 1.74
C MET A 45 1.37 2.14 2.31
N PHE A 46 2.01 2.15 3.48
CA PHE A 46 2.60 3.37 4.04
C PHE A 46 3.77 3.90 3.20
N ASN A 47 4.61 3.02 2.66
CA ASN A 47 5.68 3.43 1.72
C ASN A 47 5.10 4.08 0.46
N MET A 48 4.01 3.52 -0.07
CA MET A 48 3.28 4.09 -1.21
C MET A 48 2.77 5.50 -0.88
N GLN A 49 2.13 5.71 0.28
CA GLN A 49 1.70 7.04 0.73
C GLN A 49 2.83 8.06 0.82
N ALA A 50 4.02 7.64 1.26
CA ALA A 50 5.18 8.51 1.40
C ALA A 50 5.88 8.88 0.08
N THR A 51 5.50 8.27 -1.05
CA THR A 51 6.19 8.42 -2.33
C THR A 51 5.78 9.68 -3.10
N CYS A 52 4.47 9.91 -3.26
CA CYS A 52 3.97 11.06 -4.02
C CYS A 52 2.53 11.43 -3.67
N LYS A 53 2.08 12.60 -4.13
CA LYS A 53 0.73 13.12 -3.84
C LYS A 53 -0.38 12.23 -4.39
N VAL A 54 -0.22 11.67 -5.60
CA VAL A 54 -1.22 10.75 -6.19
C VAL A 54 -1.39 9.51 -5.32
N PHE A 55 -0.28 8.93 -4.89
CA PHE A 55 -0.27 7.74 -4.03
C PHE A 55 -0.80 8.02 -2.64
N LEU A 56 -0.47 9.18 -2.07
CA LEU A 56 -1.02 9.61 -0.79
C LEU A 56 -2.55 9.66 -0.85
N ASP A 57 -3.12 10.22 -1.92
CA ASP A 57 -4.57 10.38 -2.07
C ASP A 57 -5.28 9.02 -2.15
N VAL A 58 -4.83 8.15 -3.06
CA VAL A 58 -5.46 6.83 -3.28
C VAL A 58 -5.24 5.87 -2.11
N ALA A 59 -4.02 5.81 -1.56
CA ALA A 59 -3.65 4.85 -0.52
C ALA A 59 -4.13 5.28 0.87
N SER A 60 -4.59 6.53 1.03
CA SER A 60 -5.24 6.99 2.27
C SER A 60 -6.75 6.81 2.27
N SER A 61 -7.32 6.25 1.19
CA SER A 61 -8.76 6.05 1.10
C SER A 61 -9.27 5.04 2.15
N VAL A 62 -10.49 5.27 2.65
CA VAL A 62 -11.14 4.40 3.64
C VAL A 62 -11.24 2.95 3.14
N ALA A 63 -11.50 2.76 1.85
CA ALA A 63 -11.58 1.44 1.23
C ALA A 63 -10.24 0.68 1.32
N VAL A 64 -9.12 1.35 1.04
CA VAL A 64 -7.78 0.75 1.11
C VAL A 64 -7.40 0.41 2.55
N TYR A 65 -7.68 1.29 3.51
CA TYR A 65 -7.49 0.98 4.94
C TYR A 65 -8.35 -0.18 5.43
N LYS A 66 -9.62 -0.23 5.01
CA LYS A 66 -10.51 -1.36 5.29
C LYS A 66 -9.91 -2.65 4.74
N GLN A 67 -9.33 -2.62 3.55
CA GLN A 67 -8.70 -3.78 2.96
C GLN A 67 -7.45 -4.23 3.75
N ALA A 68 -6.55 -3.32 4.10
CA ALA A 68 -5.37 -3.63 4.92
C ALA A 68 -5.76 -4.30 6.25
N THR A 69 -6.80 -3.76 6.90
CA THR A 69 -7.28 -4.28 8.18
C THR A 69 -8.09 -5.58 8.04
N MET A 70 -8.83 -5.77 6.94
CA MET A 70 -9.55 -7.02 6.67
C MET A 70 -8.59 -8.17 6.31
N SER A 71 -7.49 -7.93 5.60
CA SER A 71 -6.44 -8.94 5.44
C SER A 71 -5.79 -9.30 6.77
N TYR A 72 -5.65 -8.33 7.67
CA TYR A 72 -5.07 -8.54 8.98
C TYR A 72 -6.04 -9.19 9.98
N LYS A 73 -7.36 -8.97 9.89
CA LYS A 73 -8.33 -9.44 10.90
C LYS A 73 -8.44 -10.97 11.05
N PRO A 74 -8.50 -11.80 9.99
CA PRO A 74 -8.46 -13.25 10.12
C PRO A 74 -7.16 -13.72 10.77
N LEU A 75 -6.03 -13.10 10.40
CA LEU A 75 -4.72 -13.42 10.95
C LEU A 75 -4.60 -12.98 12.40
N ALA A 76 -5.00 -11.75 12.75
CA ALA A 76 -4.95 -11.24 14.12
C ALA A 76 -5.90 -11.99 15.04
N HIS A 77 -7.10 -12.36 14.59
CA HIS A 77 -7.98 -13.25 15.35
C HIS A 77 -7.35 -14.64 15.50
N PHE A 78 -6.69 -15.17 14.47
CA PHE A 78 -5.95 -16.42 14.58
C PHE A 78 -4.78 -16.33 15.57
N PHE A 79 -3.98 -15.26 15.51
CA PHE A 79 -2.79 -15.02 16.37
C PHE A 79 -3.16 -14.67 17.81
N LEU A 80 -4.25 -13.93 18.06
CA LEU A 80 -4.72 -13.60 19.41
C LEU A 80 -5.29 -14.82 20.15
N TYR A 81 -5.80 -15.81 19.43
CA TYR A 81 -6.27 -17.08 19.99
C TYR A 81 -5.14 -18.11 20.18
N LEU A 82 -3.90 -17.81 19.79
CA LEU A 82 -2.78 -18.76 19.92
C LEU A 82 -2.32 -19.01 21.36
N ASP A 83 -2.76 -18.23 22.34
CA ASP A 83 -2.39 -18.41 23.76
C ASP A 83 -3.53 -19.01 24.60
N GLN A 84 -4.63 -19.39 23.95
CA GLN A 84 -5.84 -19.88 24.60
C GLN A 84 -5.84 -21.43 24.63
N PRO A 85 -6.47 -22.11 25.62
CA PRO A 85 -6.49 -23.58 25.75
C PRO A 85 -6.95 -24.34 24.50
N GLU A 86 -7.69 -23.67 23.63
CA GLU A 86 -8.16 -24.13 22.32
C GLU A 86 -6.99 -24.45 21.38
N ARG A 87 -5.85 -23.74 21.46
CA ARG A 87 -4.65 -24.11 20.71
C ARG A 87 -4.04 -25.42 21.20
N ARG A 88 -4.10 -25.72 22.51
CA ARG A 88 -3.66 -27.03 23.03
C ARG A 88 -4.49 -28.17 22.44
N PHE A 89 -5.74 -27.93 22.03
CA PHE A 89 -6.52 -28.92 21.32
C PHE A 89 -5.98 -29.11 19.89
N LEU A 90 -5.76 -28.02 19.15
CA LEU A 90 -5.21 -28.05 17.80
C LEU A 90 -3.81 -28.71 17.75
N ASP A 91 -2.90 -28.32 18.64
CA ASP A 91 -1.55 -28.87 18.73
C ASP A 91 -1.61 -30.38 19.02
N ARG A 92 -2.48 -30.82 19.93
CA ARG A 92 -2.70 -32.25 20.20
C ARG A 92 -3.27 -33.00 19.00
N CYS A 93 -4.21 -32.40 18.27
CA CYS A 93 -4.74 -32.98 17.02
C CYS A 93 -3.64 -33.17 15.98
N VAL A 94 -2.70 -32.23 15.85
CA VAL A 94 -1.55 -32.34 14.96
C VAL A 94 -0.54 -33.38 15.47
N GLU A 95 -0.19 -33.36 16.76
CA GLU A 95 0.74 -34.32 17.39
C GLU A 95 0.30 -35.78 17.23
N VAL A 96 -1.01 -36.04 17.32
CA VAL A 96 -1.57 -37.40 17.15
C VAL A 96 -2.01 -37.69 15.71
N GLY A 97 -1.76 -36.77 14.78
CA GLY A 97 -2.06 -36.93 13.35
C GLY A 97 -3.55 -36.94 12.99
N ASN A 98 -4.42 -36.44 13.87
CA ASN A 98 -5.87 -36.41 13.70
C ASN A 98 -6.35 -34.99 13.33
N VAL A 99 -5.95 -34.53 12.15
CA VAL A 99 -6.26 -33.17 11.65
C VAL A 99 -7.76 -33.02 11.35
N ASP A 100 -8.45 -34.12 10.99
CA ASP A 100 -9.89 -34.12 10.71
C ASP A 100 -10.76 -33.75 11.92
N ALA A 101 -10.24 -33.90 13.14
CA ALA A 101 -10.93 -33.48 14.36
C ALA A 101 -11.01 -31.95 14.52
N ILE A 102 -10.20 -31.19 13.77
CA ILE A 102 -10.19 -29.72 13.80
C ILE A 102 -11.40 -29.12 13.07
N VAL A 103 -11.97 -29.86 12.11
CA VAL A 103 -12.98 -29.35 11.17
C VAL A 103 -14.39 -29.95 11.38
N ARG A 104 -14.61 -30.63 12.51
CA ARG A 104 -15.90 -31.25 12.87
C ARG A 104 -16.74 -30.35 13.75
#